data_AF-A0A8T0RBC6-F1
#
_entry.id   AF-A0A8T0RBC6-F1
#
_cell.length_a   1.000
_cell.length_b   1.000
_cell.length_c   1.000
_cell.angle_alpha   90.00
_cell.angle_beta   90.00
_cell.angle_gamma   90.00
#
_symmetry.space_group_name_H-M   'P 1'
#
loop_
_entity.id
_entity.type
_entity.pdbx_description
1 polymer ?
#
loop_
_entity_poly.entity_id
_entity_poly.type
_entity_poly.pdbx_seq_one_letter_code
_entity_poly.pdbx_strand_id
1 'polypeptide(L)'
;MSMETIRAEAVADGQAPLSSAEVVSKVILPDSSNSTFFKNAGLSTRSLKPPSTAEQALLEELAAQKQKEAAITEEFAEVRKRSEAAEEALLKTQQLYDEMKKQQEEDNLVLQRILQASIAGISFQL
;
A
#
# COMPACT_ATOMS: atom_id res chain seq x y z
N MET A 1 -40.20 33.20 50.14
CA MET A 1 -39.46 32.46 49.10
C MET A 1 -40.16 32.72 47.78
N SER A 2 -39.49 33.35 46.82
CA SER A 2 -40.05 33.73 45.53
C SER A 2 -39.52 32.77 44.47
N MET A 3 -40.41 32.10 43.74
CA MET A 3 -40.05 31.19 42.66
C MET A 3 -39.82 32.00 41.38
N GLU A 4 -38.68 31.80 40.74
CA GLU A 4 -38.37 32.40 39.44
C GLU A 4 -39.17 31.68 38.34
N THR A 5 -39.93 32.47 37.58
CA THR A 5 -40.79 31.99 36.51
C THR A 5 -39.96 31.70 35.26
N ILE A 6 -39.92 30.44 34.84
CA ILE A 6 -39.25 30.01 33.59
C ILE A 6 -40.06 30.54 32.40
N ARG A 7 -39.49 31.49 31.65
CA ARG A 7 -40.11 32.07 30.45
C ARG A 7 -39.70 31.24 29.23
N ALA A 8 -40.62 30.45 28.69
CA ALA A 8 -40.43 29.82 27.38
C ALA A 8 -40.53 30.89 26.29
N GLU A 9 -39.59 30.85 25.34
CA GLU A 9 -39.58 31.72 24.17
C GLU A 9 -40.87 31.52 23.38
N ALA A 10 -41.63 32.60 23.16
CA ALA A 10 -42.92 32.54 22.50
C ALA A 10 -42.73 32.14 21.04
N VAL A 11 -43.20 30.95 20.67
CA VAL A 11 -43.27 30.50 19.28
C VAL A 11 -44.28 31.39 18.57
N ALA A 12 -43.83 32.10 17.54
CA ALA A 12 -44.70 32.92 16.71
C ALA A 12 -45.78 32.03 16.06
N ASP A 13 -47.02 32.49 16.14
CA ASP A 13 -48.20 31.76 15.68
C ASP A 13 -48.10 31.48 14.17
N GLY A 14 -48.01 30.20 13.79
CA GLY A 14 -47.90 29.75 12.39
C GLY A 14 -46.63 28.95 12.00
N GLN A 15 -45.65 28.80 12.90
CA GLN A 15 -44.49 27.94 12.63
C GLN A 15 -44.86 26.46 12.80
N ALA A 16 -44.62 25.62 11.78
CA ALA A 16 -44.82 24.18 11.90
C ALA A 16 -43.97 23.61 13.08
N PRO A 17 -44.53 22.71 13.92
CA PRO A 17 -43.77 22.07 14.99
C PRO A 17 -42.54 21.38 14.41
N LEU A 18 -41.37 21.67 14.98
CA LEU A 18 -40.12 21.00 14.57
C LEU A 18 -40.29 19.49 14.71
N SER A 19 -39.88 18.75 13.68
CA SER A 19 -39.91 17.30 13.69
C SER A 19 -39.00 16.76 14.79
N SER A 20 -39.37 15.64 15.42
CA SER A 20 -38.52 14.99 16.43
C SER A 20 -37.10 14.73 15.91
N ALA A 21 -36.94 14.46 14.61
CA ALA A 21 -35.62 14.30 13.99
C ALA A 21 -34.80 15.60 13.98
N GLU A 22 -35.43 16.75 13.75
CA GLU A 22 -34.77 18.06 13.78
C GLU A 22 -34.39 18.46 15.21
N VAL A 23 -35.26 18.17 16.18
CA VAL A 23 -34.98 18.39 17.60
C VAL A 23 -33.76 17.57 18.04
N VAL A 24 -33.73 16.28 17.68
CA VAL A 24 -32.60 15.38 17.99
C VAL A 24 -31.33 15.83 17.26
N SER A 25 -31.41 16.22 15.99
CA SER A 25 -30.27 16.74 15.25
C SER A 25 -29.69 18.00 15.89
N LYS A 26 -30.52 18.88 16.45
CA LYS A 26 -30.06 20.08 17.19
C LYS A 26 -29.35 19.75 18.50
N VAL A 27 -29.76 18.68 19.18
CA VAL A 27 -29.12 18.23 20.43
C VAL A 27 -27.78 17.52 20.15
N ILE A 28 -27.67 16.84 19.01
CA ILE A 28 -26.50 16.04 18.61
C ILE A 28 -25.47 16.85 17.81
N LEU A 29 -25.82 18.07 17.37
CA LEU A 29 -24.94 18.94 16.60
C LEU A 29 -23.60 19.15 17.34
N PRO A 30 -22.46 18.89 16.67
CA PRO A 30 -21.12 19.04 17.25
C PRO A 30 -20.87 20.42 17.85
N ASP A 31 -21.44 21.48 17.26
CA ASP A 31 -21.26 22.88 17.66
C ASP A 31 -22.09 23.29 18.88
N SER A 32 -22.93 22.41 19.41
CA SER A 32 -23.72 22.67 20.63
C SER A 32 -22.84 22.57 21.88
N SER A 33 -21.95 23.56 22.06
CA SER A 33 -21.03 23.70 23.22
C SER A 33 -21.72 23.67 24.59
N ASN A 34 -23.06 23.67 24.64
CA ASN A 34 -23.88 23.70 25.85
C ASN A 34 -24.77 22.46 26.06
N SER A 35 -24.59 21.38 25.28
CA SER A 35 -25.40 20.17 25.41
C SER A 35 -25.05 19.39 26.69
N THR A 36 -25.76 19.71 27.77
CA THR A 36 -25.74 18.98 29.06
C THR A 36 -26.07 17.50 28.86
N PHE A 37 -26.77 17.15 27.79
CA PHE A 37 -27.11 15.77 27.43
C PHE A 37 -25.87 14.88 27.30
N PHE A 38 -24.86 15.29 26.53
CA PHE A 38 -23.63 14.51 26.36
C PHE A 38 -22.83 14.39 27.66
N LYS A 39 -22.75 15.48 28.44
CA LYS A 39 -22.11 15.47 29.76
C LYS A 39 -22.79 14.51 30.73
N ASN A 40 -24.12 14.52 30.79
CA ASN A 40 -24.90 13.65 31.67
C ASN A 40 -24.86 12.17 31.23
N ALA A 41 -24.72 11.93 29.92
CA ALA A 41 -24.58 10.58 29.36
C ALA A 41 -23.16 10.01 29.47
N GLY A 42 -22.19 10.77 30.01
CA GLY A 42 -20.77 10.38 30.05
C GLY A 42 -20.11 10.30 28.67
N LEU A 43 -20.76 10.85 27.64
CA LEU A 43 -20.27 10.87 26.27
C LEU A 43 -19.40 12.10 26.11
N SER A 44 -18.07 11.92 26.06
CA SER A 44 -17.16 13.01 25.72
C SER A 44 -17.54 13.56 24.34
N THR A 45 -17.99 14.81 24.30
CA THR A 45 -18.16 15.55 23.06
C THR A 45 -16.84 15.51 22.30
N ARG A 46 -16.88 15.18 21.01
CA ARG A 46 -15.71 15.33 20.12
C ARG A 46 -15.14 16.73 20.34
N SER A 47 -13.92 16.83 20.83
CA SER A 47 -13.28 18.12 21.07
C SER A 47 -13.22 18.87 19.74
N LEU A 48 -13.97 19.96 19.62
CA LEU A 48 -13.89 20.89 18.48
C LEU A 48 -12.63 21.76 18.54
N LYS A 49 -11.74 21.55 19.51
CA LYS A 49 -10.48 22.29 19.53
C LYS A 49 -9.71 21.98 18.25
N PRO A 50 -9.25 23.02 17.52
CA PRO A 50 -8.32 22.79 16.44
C PRO A 50 -7.14 22.00 16.98
N PRO A 51 -6.57 21.09 16.17
CA PRO A 51 -5.46 20.28 16.61
C PRO A 51 -4.35 21.18 17.14
N SER A 52 -3.79 20.81 18.28
CA SER A 52 -2.68 21.58 18.84
C SER A 52 -1.50 21.60 17.86
N THR A 53 -0.59 22.55 18.00
CA THR A 53 0.63 22.60 17.16
C THR A 53 1.39 21.26 17.17
N ALA A 54 1.40 20.55 18.30
CA ALA A 54 2.02 19.22 18.39
C ALA A 54 1.25 18.16 17.60
N GLU A 55 -0.09 18.21 17.62
CA GLU A 55 -0.93 17.26 16.86
C GLU A 55 -0.83 17.52 15.34
N GLN A 56 -0.73 18.78 14.93
CA GLN A 56 -0.48 19.14 13.52
C GLN A 56 0.88 18.63 13.05
N ALA A 57 1.94 18.79 13.85
CA ALA A 57 3.26 18.28 13.52
C ALA A 57 3.25 16.74 13.34
N LEU A 58 2.54 16.01 14.20
CA LEU A 58 2.39 14.55 14.07
C LEU A 58 1.62 14.13 12.82
N LEU A 59 0.58 14.89 12.44
CA LEU A 59 -0.17 14.62 11.21
C LEU A 59 0.67 14.86 9.95
N GLU A 60 1.49 15.90 9.95
CA GLU A 60 2.43 16.19 8.87
C GLU A 60 3.51 15.09 8.77
N GLU A 61 4.08 14.67 9.90
CA GLU A 61 5.06 13.58 9.93
C GLU A 61 4.45 12.27 9.42
N LEU A 62 3.22 11.94 9.82
CA LEU A 62 2.51 10.76 9.35
C LEU A 62 2.24 10.81 7.84
N ALA A 63 1.89 11.98 7.31
CA ALA A 63 1.70 12.18 5.87
C ALA A 63 3.03 12.00 5.12
N ALA A 64 4.12 12.60 5.61
CA ALA A 64 5.45 12.46 5.04
C ALA A 64 5.95 11.00 5.10
N GLN A 65 5.67 10.29 6.19
CA GLN A 65 6.03 8.88 6.34
C GLN A 65 5.28 8.00 5.33
N LYS A 66 3.96 8.19 5.19
CA LYS A 66 3.16 7.46 4.19
C LYS A 66 3.65 7.69 2.77
N GLN A 67 4.03 8.93 2.45
CA GLN A 67 4.57 9.26 1.14
C GLN A 67 5.92 8.57 0.90
N LYS A 68 6.80 8.55 1.91
CA LYS A 68 8.09 7.83 1.83
C LYS A 68 7.90 6.33 1.70
N GLU A 69 6.97 5.74 2.45
CA GLU A 69 6.64 4.32 2.37
C GLU A 69 6.12 3.93 0.98
N ALA A 70 5.25 4.76 0.39
CA ALA A 70 4.77 4.57 -0.97
C ALA A 70 5.92 4.59 -1.99
N ALA A 71 6.82 5.58 -1.88
CA ALA A 71 8.00 5.68 -2.76
C ALA A 71 8.93 4.46 -2.63
N ILE A 72 9.22 4.02 -1.41
CA ILE A 72 10.05 2.83 -1.16
C ILE A 72 9.38 1.58 -1.73
N THR A 73 8.06 1.44 -1.58
CA THR A 73 7.32 0.29 -2.09
C THR A 73 7.37 0.23 -3.62
N GLU A 74 7.27 1.38 -4.29
CA GLU A 74 7.40 1.50 -5.74
C GLU A 74 8.82 1.14 -6.20
N GLU A 75 9.85 1.73 -5.60
CA GLU A 75 11.25 1.40 -5.94
C GLU A 75 11.56 -0.08 -5.70
N PHE A 76 11.05 -0.66 -4.62
CA PHE A 76 11.23 -2.07 -4.32
C PHE A 76 10.56 -2.96 -5.36
N ALA A 77 9.37 -2.60 -5.83
CA ALA A 77 8.68 -3.32 -6.90
C ALA A 77 9.47 -3.26 -8.22
N GLU A 78 10.06 -2.10 -8.56
CA GLU A 78 10.92 -1.97 -9.73
C GLU A 78 12.18 -2.82 -9.63
N VAL A 79 12.88 -2.75 -8.49
CA VAL A 79 14.11 -3.52 -8.26
C VAL A 79 13.81 -5.01 -8.33
N ARG A 80 12.70 -5.47 -7.72
CA ARG A 80 12.28 -6.87 -7.81
C ARG A 80 12.07 -7.30 -9.26
N LYS A 81 11.33 -6.51 -10.05
CA LYS A 81 11.09 -6.81 -11.47
C LYS A 81 12.40 -6.88 -12.28
N ARG A 82 13.34 -5.99 -12.00
CA ARG A 82 14.67 -6.01 -12.64
C ARG A 82 15.48 -7.24 -12.22
N SER A 83 15.40 -7.66 -10.95
CA SER A 83 16.04 -8.88 -10.46
C SER A 83 15.50 -10.13 -11.14
N GLU A 84 14.18 -10.28 -11.21
CA GLU A 84 13.52 -11.42 -11.86
C GLU A 84 13.92 -11.50 -13.35
N ALA A 85 13.94 -10.38 -14.05
CA ALA A 85 14.39 -10.34 -15.45
C ALA A 85 15.89 -10.68 -15.61
N ALA A 86 16.74 -10.25 -14.67
CA ALA A 86 18.16 -10.56 -14.68
C ALA A 86 18.41 -12.05 -14.38
N GLU A 87 17.68 -12.65 -13.46
CA GLU A 87 17.73 -14.08 -13.15
C GLU A 87 17.28 -14.94 -14.35
N GLU A 88 16.21 -14.54 -15.03
CA GLU A 88 15.76 -15.23 -16.25
C GLU A 88 16.80 -15.16 -17.37
N ALA A 89 17.40 -13.98 -17.57
CA ALA A 89 18.47 -13.80 -18.55
C ALA A 89 19.70 -14.67 -18.21
N LEU A 90 20.08 -14.71 -16.94
CA LEU A 90 21.18 -15.55 -16.45
C LEU A 90 20.91 -17.04 -16.74
N LEU A 91 19.69 -17.50 -16.46
CA LEU A 91 19.31 -18.91 -16.66
C LEU A 91 19.34 -19.27 -18.16
N LYS A 92 18.87 -18.38 -19.03
CA LYS A 92 18.99 -18.54 -20.49
C LYS A 92 20.44 -18.60 -20.96
N THR A 93 21.30 -17.71 -20.46
CA THR A 93 22.73 -17.73 -20.81
C THR A 93 23.41 -19.02 -20.33
N GLN A 94 23.07 -19.51 -19.14
CA GLN A 94 23.60 -20.78 -18.64
C GLN A 94 23.18 -21.96 -19.53
N GLN A 95 21.91 -22.03 -19.93
CA GLN A 95 21.42 -23.06 -20.85
C GLN A 95 22.17 -23.05 -22.19
N LEU A 96 22.34 -21.86 -22.78
CA LEU A 96 23.09 -21.72 -24.03
C LEU A 96 24.55 -22.16 -23.89
N TYR A 97 25.19 -21.84 -22.76
CA TYR A 97 26.55 -22.27 -22.48
C TYR A 97 26.66 -23.80 -22.40
N ASP A 98 25.74 -24.45 -21.69
CA ASP A 98 25.72 -25.90 -21.54
C ASP A 98 25.47 -26.61 -22.88
N GLU A 99 24.59 -26.05 -23.72
CA GLU A 99 24.32 -26.59 -25.06
C GLU A 99 25.52 -26.43 -26.00
N MET A 100 26.18 -25.26 -25.99
CA MET A 100 27.43 -25.05 -26.75
C MET A 100 28.53 -26.02 -26.32
N LYS A 101 28.67 -26.23 -25.00
CA LYS A 101 29.66 -27.17 -24.47
C LYS A 101 29.37 -28.60 -24.95
N LYS A 102 28.11 -29.03 -24.90
CA LYS A 102 27.69 -30.34 -25.39
C LYS A 102 27.99 -30.49 -26.89
N GLN A 103 27.66 -29.49 -27.71
CA GLN A 103 27.96 -29.52 -29.14
C GLN A 103 29.47 -29.66 -29.38
N GLN A 104 30.29 -28.94 -28.63
CA GLN A 104 31.74 -29.02 -28.74
C GLN A 104 32.28 -30.42 -28.35
N GLU A 105 31.71 -31.05 -27.34
CA GLU A 105 32.06 -32.43 -26.96
C GLU A 105 31.68 -33.43 -28.08
N GLU A 106 30.51 -33.26 -28.69
CA GLU A 106 30.06 -34.09 -29.82
C GLU A 106 30.98 -33.91 -31.06
N ASP A 107 31.32 -32.66 -31.39
CA ASP A 107 32.23 -32.35 -32.51
C ASP A 107 33.62 -32.99 -32.29
N ASN A 108 34.15 -32.90 -31.08
CA ASN A 108 35.42 -33.54 -30.72
C ASN A 108 35.37 -35.07 -30.89
N LEU A 109 34.26 -35.71 -30.50
CA LEU A 109 34.07 -37.16 -30.68
C LEU A 109 34.02 -37.54 -32.16
N VAL A 110 33.33 -36.76 -32.99
CA VAL A 110 33.28 -36.99 -34.44
C VAL A 110 34.66 -36.87 -35.06
N LEU A 111 35.41 -35.81 -34.72
CA LEU A 111 36.79 -35.63 -35.19
C LEU A 111 37.69 -36.80 -34.77
N GLN A 112 37.58 -37.27 -33.53
CA GLN A 112 38.33 -38.42 -33.05
C GLN A 112 38.02 -39.69 -33.86
N ARG A 113 36.75 -39.94 -34.18
CA ARG A 113 36.35 -41.08 -35.02
C ARG A 113 36.90 -40.99 -36.43
N ILE A 114 36.86 -39.80 -37.05
CA ILE A 114 37.42 -39.58 -38.40
C ILE A 114 38.93 -39.85 -38.40
N LEU A 115 39.65 -39.35 -37.39
CA LEU A 115 41.09 -39.59 -37.25
C LEU A 115 41.39 -41.09 -37.10
N GLN A 116 40.66 -41.80 -36.24
CA GLN A 116 40.83 -43.25 -36.06
C GLN A 116 40.57 -44.03 -37.36
N ALA A 117 39.51 -43.70 -38.08
CA ALA A 117 39.19 -44.32 -39.37
C ALA A 117 40.28 -44.05 -40.42
N SER A 118 40.86 -42.84 -40.42
CA SER A 118 41.93 -42.46 -41.34
C SER A 118 43.22 -43.23 -41.06
N ILE A 119 43.59 -43.37 -39.78
CA ILE A 119 44.75 -44.18 -39.35
C ILE A 119 44.55 -45.64 -39.76
N ALA A 120 43.38 -46.22 -39.48
CA ALA A 120 43.07 -47.60 -39.86
C ALA A 120 43.07 -47.82 -41.38
N GLY A 121 42.58 -46.86 -42.16
CA GLY A 121 42.62 -46.89 -43.62
C GLY A 121 44.04 -46.84 -44.20
N ILE A 122 44.92 -46.03 -43.61
CA ILE A 122 46.34 -45.98 -43.99
C ILE A 122 47.05 -47.30 -43.67
N SER A 123 46.73 -47.93 -42.53
CA SER A 123 47.28 -49.24 -42.16
C SER A 123 46.86 -50.39 -43.08
N PHE A 124 45.78 -50.24 -43.87
CA PHE A 124 45.31 -51.27 -44.81
C PHE A 124 45.95 -51.13 -46.21
N GLN A 125 46.71 -50.07 -46.47
CA GLN A 125 47.35 -49.79 -47.77
C GLN A 125 48.88 -49.95 -47.78
N LEU A 126 49.48 -50.33 -46.65
CA LEU A 126 50.90 -50.66 -46.48
C LEU A 126 51.08 -52.17 -46.31
#